data_AF-A0A7X0MXD1-F1
#
_entry.id   AF-A0A7X0MXD1-F1
#
_cell.length_a   1.000
_cell.length_b   1.000
_cell.length_c   1.000
_cell.angle_alpha   90.00
_cell.angle_beta   90.00
_cell.angle_gamma   90.00
#
_symmetry.space_group_name_H-M   'P 1'
#
loop_
_entity.id
_entity.type
_entity.pdbx_description
1 polymer ?
#
loop_
_entity_poly.entity_id
_entity_poly.type
_entity_poly.pdbx_seq_one_letter_code
_entity_poly.pdbx_strand_id
1 'polypeptide(L)' 'MSGEYQAAETLISEALAEADASDHSSADALSQAILGVLLQKMAQTRGINDLKSFIEFQLEHLDTEEIVVTRGC' A
#
# COMPACT_ATOMS: atom_id res chain seq x y z
N MET A 1 14.85 1.55 -0.50
CA MET A 1 13.80 0.75 0.18
C MET A 1 14.45 -0.44 0.88
N SER A 2 14.00 -0.83 2.08
CA SER A 2 14.48 -2.05 2.74
C SER A 2 13.96 -3.29 2.00
N GLY A 3 14.59 -4.46 2.18
CA GLY A 3 14.15 -5.70 1.54
C GLY A 3 12.71 -6.11 1.89
N GLU A 4 12.19 -5.65 3.03
CA GLU A 4 10.81 -5.89 3.46
C GLU A 4 9.80 -5.11 2.62
N TYR A 5 10.13 -3.87 2.24
CA TYR A 5 9.28 -3.06 1.34
C TYR A 5 9.20 -3.69 -0.04
N GLN A 6 10.32 -4.16 -0.59
CA GLN A 6 10.35 -4.80 -1.90
C GLN A 6 9.54 -6.11 -1.92
N ALA A 7 9.62 -6.91 -0.85
CA ALA A 7 8.82 -8.11 -0.71
C ALA A 7 7.32 -7.78 -0.60
N ALA A 8 6.95 -6.75 0.16
CA ALA A 8 5.56 -6.30 0.29
C ALA A 8 5.00 -5.75 -1.02
N GLU A 9 5.79 -4.94 -1.76
CA GLU A 9 5.43 -4.41 -3.06
C GLU A 9 5.18 -5.52 -4.08
N THR A 10 6.03 -6.54 -4.10
CA THR A 10 5.87 -7.71 -4.99
C THR A 10 4.56 -8.45 -4.68
N LEU A 11 4.32 -8.75 -3.40
CA LEU A 11 3.10 -9.45 -2.96
C LEU A 11 1.82 -8.68 -3.30
N ILE A 12 1.82 -7.37 -3.09
CA ILE A 12 0.66 -6.52 -3.39
C ILE A 12 0.45 -6.43 -4.90
N SER A 13 1.51 -6.22 -5.67
CA SER A 13 1.42 -6.12 -7.14
C SER A 13 0.84 -7.38 -7.77
N GLU A 14 1.27 -8.56 -7.33
CA GLU A 14 0.73 -9.83 -7.79
C GLU A 14 -0.76 -9.99 -7.43
N ALA A 15 -1.14 -9.65 -6.19
CA ALA A 15 -2.52 -9.73 -5.75
C ALA A 15 -3.45 -8.79 -6.53
N LEU A 16 -2.99 -7.57 -6.85
CA LEU A 16 -3.76 -6.61 -7.62
C LEU A 16 -3.89 -7.02 -9.10
N ALA A 17 -2.83 -7.55 -9.69
CA ALA A 17 -2.87 -8.08 -11.06
C ALA A 17 -3.86 -9.26 -11.19
N GLU A 18 -3.89 -10.15 -10.21
CA GLU A 18 -4.86 -11.25 -10.17
C GLU A 18 -6.29 -10.74 -10.00
N ALA A 19 -6.51 -9.71 -9.17
CA ALA A 19 -7.84 -9.12 -9.01
C ALA A 19 -8.36 -8.50 -10.31
N ASP A 20 -7.55 -7.73 -11.02
CA ASP A 20 -7.94 -7.14 -12.31
C ASP A 20 -8.19 -8.19 -13.40
N ALA A 21 -7.57 -9.36 -13.29
CA ALA A 21 -7.82 -10.49 -14.18
C ALA A 21 -9.11 -11.27 -13.83
N SER A 22 -9.71 -11.01 -12.66
CA SER A 22 -10.89 -11.71 -12.17
C SER A 22 -12.19 -10.96 -12.48
N ASP A 23 -13.27 -11.69 -12.79
CA ASP A 23 -14.60 -11.09 -13.05
C ASP A 23 -15.33 -10.63 -11.76
N HIS A 24 -14.71 -10.79 -10.59
CA HIS A 24 -15.39 -10.69 -9.29
C HIS A 24 -14.81 -9.62 -8.36
N SER A 25 -13.69 -8.99 -8.73
CA SER A 25 -13.06 -7.92 -7.94
C SER A 25 -12.34 -6.95 -8.84
N SER A 26 -12.27 -5.67 -8.46
CA SER A 26 -11.33 -4.72 -9.06
C SER A 26 -10.08 -4.60 -8.20
N ALA A 27 -8.94 -4.22 -8.79
CA ALA A 27 -7.74 -3.88 -8.03
C ALA A 27 -7.99 -2.78 -6.99
N ASP A 28 -8.85 -1.79 -7.28
CA ASP A 28 -9.18 -0.72 -6.32
C ASP A 28 -9.91 -1.27 -5.08
N ALA A 29 -10.93 -2.11 -5.28
CA ALA A 29 -11.65 -2.73 -4.17
C ALA A 29 -10.72 -3.64 -3.34
N LEU A 30 -9.83 -4.39 -3.99
CA LEU A 30 -8.84 -5.22 -3.31
C LEU A 30 -7.82 -4.36 -2.53
N SER A 31 -7.37 -3.24 -3.09
CA SER A 31 -6.42 -2.33 -2.44
C SER A 31 -6.99 -1.79 -1.12
N GLN A 32 -8.26 -1.38 -1.13
CA GLN A 32 -8.95 -0.91 0.07
C GLN A 32 -9.08 -2.04 1.11
N ALA A 33 -9.41 -3.26 0.68
CA ALA A 33 -9.50 -4.42 1.56
C ALA A 33 -8.14 -4.80 2.18
N ILE A 34 -7.06 -4.79 1.40
CA ILE A 34 -5.69 -5.04 1.86
C ILE A 34 -5.32 -4.04 2.96
N LEU A 35 -5.55 -2.74 2.73
CA LEU A 35 -5.28 -1.71 3.72
C LEU A 35 -6.08 -1.97 5.01
N GLY A 36 -7.37 -2.26 4.90
CA GLY A 36 -8.22 -2.57 6.05
C GLY A 36 -7.69 -3.76 6.88
N VAL A 37 -7.29 -4.85 6.23
CA VAL A 37 -6.74 -6.04 6.91
C VAL A 37 -5.39 -5.75 7.56
N LEU A 38 -4.51 -4.99 6.91
CA LEU A 38 -3.21 -4.61 7.46
C LEU A 38 -3.37 -3.72 8.70
N LEU A 39 -4.24 -2.72 8.65
CA LEU A 39 -4.52 -1.85 9.80
C LEU A 39 -5.07 -2.64 11.00
N GLN A 40 -5.96 -3.61 10.76
CA GLN A 40 -6.46 -4.50 11.81
C GLN A 40 -5.34 -5.33 12.45
N LYS A 41 -4.40 -5.85 11.65
CA LYS A 41 -3.24 -6.59 12.18
C LYS A 41 -2.32 -5.70 12.99
N MET A 42 -2.04 -4.48 12.52
CA MET A 42 -1.19 -3.52 13.24
C MET A 42 -1.82 -3.05 14.54
N ALA A 43 -3.15 -2.89 14.58
CA ALA A 43 -3.88 -2.53 15.80
C ALA A 43 -3.78 -3.60 16.91
N GLN A 44 -3.34 -4.83 16.60
CA GLN A 44 -3.10 -5.86 17.62
C GLN A 44 -1.84 -5.59 18.46
N THR A 45 -0.89 -4.82 17.94
CA THR A 45 0.41 -4.57 18.57
C THR A 45 0.69 -3.08 18.83
N ARG A 46 -0.15 -2.18 18.30
CA ARG A 46 -0.01 -0.72 18.42
C ARG A 46 -1.31 -0.07 18.87
N GLY A 47 -1.19 1.04 19.59
CA GLY A 47 -2.34 1.89 19.91
C GLY A 47 -2.85 2.65 18.67
N ILE A 48 -4.14 2.98 18.66
CA ILE A 48 -4.79 3.68 17.53
C ILE A 48 -4.11 5.02 17.20
N ASN A 49 -3.68 5.77 18.22
CA ASN A 49 -3.01 7.05 18.00
C ASN A 49 -1.62 6.90 17.34
N ASP A 50 -0.86 5.86 17.72
CA ASP A 50 0.43 5.55 17.08
C ASP A 50 0.23 5.14 15.61
N LEU A 51 -0.79 4.31 15.36
CA LEU A 51 -1.15 3.90 14.00
C LEU A 51 -1.55 5.11 13.14
N LYS A 52 -2.30 6.06 13.71
CA LYS A 52 -2.70 7.28 13.01
C LYS A 52 -1.48 8.13 12.63
N SER A 53 -0.58 8.39 13.58
CA SER A 53 0.66 9.13 13.32
C SER A 53 1.55 8.44 12.29
N PHE A 54 1.61 7.10 12.32
CA PHE A 54 2.33 6.33 11.31
C PHE A 54 1.73 6.49 9.91
N ILE A 55 0.41 6.41 9.76
CA ILE A 55 -0.27 6.59 8.48
C ILE A 55 -0.06 8.01 7.96
N GLU A 56 -0.24 9.03 8.81
CA GLU A 56 0.00 10.44 8.46
C GLU A 56 1.42 10.63 7.94
N PHE A 57 2.42 10.08 8.63
CA PHE A 57 3.81 10.09 8.18
C PHE A 57 3.98 9.43 6.81
N GLN A 58 3.39 8.26 6.56
CA GLN A 58 3.50 7.58 5.26
C GLN A 58 2.85 8.41 4.13
N LEU A 59 1.69 9.01 4.39
CA LEU A 59 1.00 9.86 3.40
C LEU A 59 1.83 11.09 3.02
N GLU A 60 2.52 11.71 3.97
CA GLU A 60 3.43 12.83 3.71
C GLU A 60 4.62 12.41 2.82
N HIS A 61 5.08 11.17 2.94
CA HIS A 61 6.20 10.64 2.15
C HIS A 61 5.79 10.23 0.73
N LEU A 62 4.51 9.89 0.50
CA LEU A 62 3.98 9.66 -0.85
C LEU A 62 3.98 10.93 -1.70
N ASP A 63 3.80 12.10 -1.08
CA ASP A 63 3.81 13.40 -1.76
C ASP A 63 5.24 13.82 -2.18
N THR A 64 6.27 13.25 -1.53
CA THR A 64 7.68 13.57 -1.83
C THR A 64 8.30 12.68 -2.91
N GLU A 65 7.66 11.58 -3.30
CA GLU A 65 8.00 10.81 -4.50
C GLU A 65 7.31 11.41 -5.75
N GLU A 66 7.42 12.74 -5.89
CA GLU A 66 6.92 13.49 -7.04
C GLU A 66 7.53 12.92 -8.33
N ILE A 67 6.71 12.16 -9.04
CA ILE A 67 6.72 11.81 -10.45
C ILE A 67 7.96 12.34 -11.19
N VAL A 68 9.03 11.54 -11.23
CA VAL A 68 10.07 11.72 -12.25
C VAL A 68 9.45 11.28 -13.59
N VAL A 69 8.64 12.15 -14.19
CA VAL A 69 8.35 12.08 -15.62
C VAL A 69 9.68 12.36 -16.32
N THR A 70 10.41 11.29 -16.66
CA THR A 70 11.43 11.37 -17.69
C THR A 70 10.74 11.72 -19.02
N ARG A 71 10.47 13.02 -19.22
CA ARG A 71 10.16 13.57 -20.53
C ARG A 71 11.43 13.46 -21.38
N GLY A 72 11.46 12.44 -22.23
CA GLY A 72 12.14 12.41 -23.51
C GLY A 72 13.67 12.58 -23.51
N CYS A 73 14.37 11.46 -23.69
CA CYS A 73 15.52 11.36 -24.58
C CYS A 73 15.35 10.09 -25.41
#